data_AF-A0A0C3DKU5-F1
#
_entry.id   AF-A0A0C3DKU5-F1
#
_cell.length_a   1.000
_cell.length_b   1.000
_cell.length_c   1.000
_cell.angle_alpha   90.00
_cell.angle_beta   90.00
_cell.angle_gamma   90.00
#
_symmetry.space_group_name_H-M   'P 1'
#
loop_
_entity.id
_entity.type
_entity.pdbx_description
1 polymer ?
#
loop_
_entity_poly.entity_id
_entity_poly.type
_entity_poly.pdbx_seq_one_letter_code
_entity_poly.pdbx_strand_id
1 'polypeptide(L)'
;MKGLIKGFSASLAFASASSFAHTGHHMEASFSEGFLHPLTGWDHLIALALIGLFLSAFALRRASQISAVIMAAIAGGYAIGLEWAGATSVEALVVSSLIGLPLALIALKKGGAKSLVAAAAIILFSVSHGLVQGAEAHGSAGQFGLGVMLASALVISATYLIARQAAQLKARMASQ
;
A
#
# COMPACT_ATOMS: atom_id res chain seq x y z
N MET A 1 -9.12 -35.86 -11.87
CA MET A 1 -8.90 -34.40 -11.93
C MET A 1 -7.57 -34.06 -11.26
N LYS A 2 -6.46 -34.33 -11.97
CA LYS A 2 -5.09 -33.97 -11.59
C LYS A 2 -4.49 -33.35 -12.85
N GLY A 3 -3.99 -32.12 -12.76
CA GLY A 3 -3.30 -31.47 -13.88
C GLY A 3 -3.91 -30.15 -14.30
N LEU A 4 -3.79 -29.13 -13.45
CA LEU A 4 -3.88 -27.73 -13.90
C LEU A 4 -3.06 -26.81 -12.96
N ILE A 5 -1.78 -27.17 -12.73
CA ILE A 5 -0.81 -26.34 -11.97
C ILE A 5 0.41 -26.05 -12.86
N LYS A 6 0.22 -25.82 -14.16
CA LYS A 6 1.30 -25.39 -15.05
C LYS A 6 0.79 -24.26 -15.93
N GLY A 7 1.17 -23.04 -15.59
CA GLY A 7 0.93 -21.87 -16.44
C GLY A 7 0.41 -20.65 -15.68
N PHE A 8 1.18 -20.15 -14.70
CA PHE A 8 1.03 -18.74 -14.30
C PHE A 8 2.40 -18.10 -14.08
N SER A 9 3.33 -18.38 -15.01
CA SER A 9 4.43 -17.47 -15.32
C SER A 9 4.05 -16.76 -16.61
N ALA A 10 3.09 -15.84 -16.49
CA ALA A 10 2.80 -14.87 -17.54
C ALA A 10 3.11 -13.51 -16.94
N SER A 11 4.33 -13.06 -17.25
CA SER A 11 4.86 -11.72 -17.14
C SER A 11 3.79 -10.64 -16.94
N LEU A 12 3.59 -10.24 -15.69
CA LEU A 12 2.88 -9.00 -15.36
C LEU A 12 3.91 -7.98 -14.89
N ALA A 13 4.91 -7.74 -15.74
CA ALA A 13 5.68 -6.52 -15.72
C ALA A 13 4.78 -5.42 -16.29
N PHE A 14 3.81 -4.98 -15.49
CA PHE A 14 3.29 -3.62 -15.66
C PHE A 14 4.44 -2.73 -15.24
N ALA A 15 5.21 -2.30 -16.23
CA ALA A 15 6.15 -1.21 -16.06
C ALA A 15 5.34 -0.03 -15.52
N SER A 16 5.51 0.29 -14.23
CA SER A 16 5.20 1.61 -13.74
C SER A 16 5.93 2.57 -14.66
N ALA A 17 5.17 3.40 -15.39
CA ALA A 17 5.70 4.28 -16.43
C ALA A 17 6.74 5.29 -15.92
N SER A 18 7.00 5.33 -14.60
CA SER A 18 8.06 6.14 -13.98
C SER A 18 9.48 5.79 -14.44
N SER A 19 9.76 4.58 -14.95
CA SER A 19 11.14 4.23 -15.35
C SER A 19 11.56 4.78 -16.72
N PHE A 20 10.63 5.28 -17.54
CA PHE A 20 10.94 5.85 -18.87
C PHE A 20 11.18 7.37 -18.88
N ALA A 21 11.11 8.05 -17.72
CA ALA A 21 11.32 9.50 -17.65
C ALA A 21 12.81 9.92 -17.50
N HIS A 22 13.74 8.97 -17.39
CA HIS A 22 15.18 9.26 -17.24
C HIS A 22 15.91 9.70 -18.52
N THR A 23 15.20 10.26 -19.50
CA THR A 23 15.81 10.95 -20.65
C THR A 23 15.05 12.25 -20.97
N GLY A 24 15.27 13.31 -20.18
CA GLY A 24 15.20 14.68 -20.72
C GLY A 24 14.14 15.65 -20.18
N HIS A 25 13.25 15.25 -19.27
CA HIS A 25 12.39 16.20 -18.56
C HIS A 25 12.36 15.85 -17.07
N HIS A 26 13.15 16.58 -16.28
CA HIS A 26 13.01 16.60 -14.83
C HIS A 26 11.65 17.26 -14.50
N MET A 27 10.58 16.46 -14.40
CA MET A 27 9.42 16.86 -13.62
C MET A 27 9.94 17.02 -12.18
N GLU A 28 10.04 18.27 -11.72
CA GLU A 28 10.38 18.53 -10.33
C GLU A 28 9.28 17.95 -9.46
N ALA A 29 9.62 17.00 -8.57
CA ALA A 29 8.63 16.39 -7.70
C ALA A 29 7.82 17.48 -7.03
N SER A 30 6.50 17.48 -7.22
CA SER A 30 5.57 18.50 -6.72
C SER A 30 4.50 17.88 -5.81
N PHE A 31 3.76 18.72 -5.08
CA PHE A 31 2.62 18.23 -4.29
C PHE A 31 1.60 17.47 -5.15
N SER A 32 1.26 17.99 -6.33
CA SER A 32 0.29 17.38 -7.24
C SER A 32 0.77 16.02 -7.75
N GLU A 33 2.06 15.88 -8.06
CA GLU A 33 2.64 14.61 -8.47
C GLU A 33 2.62 13.61 -7.31
N GLY A 34 3.04 14.03 -6.11
CA GLY A 34 2.96 13.18 -4.93
C GLY A 34 1.53 12.76 -4.60
N PHE A 35 0.55 13.63 -4.80
CA PHE A 35 -0.86 13.31 -4.57
C PHE A 35 -1.42 12.33 -5.61
N LEU A 36 -1.09 12.52 -6.89
CA LEU A 36 -1.56 11.63 -7.96
C LEU A 36 -0.83 10.30 -7.96
N HIS A 37 0.43 10.25 -7.51
CA HIS A 37 1.28 9.08 -7.60
C HIS A 37 0.64 7.80 -7.01
N PRO A 38 0.15 7.77 -5.74
CA PRO A 38 -0.53 6.59 -5.20
C PRO A 38 -1.88 6.27 -5.86
N LEU A 39 -2.50 7.25 -6.52
CA LEU A 39 -3.80 7.10 -7.19
C LEU A 39 -3.67 6.50 -8.58
N THR A 40 -2.54 6.75 -9.25
CA THR A 40 -2.23 6.24 -10.59
C THR A 40 -1.36 4.98 -10.56
N GLY A 41 -0.61 4.76 -9.48
CA GLY A 41 0.15 3.53 -9.25
C GLY A 41 -0.75 2.39 -8.77
N TRP A 42 -0.87 1.32 -9.57
CA TRP A 42 -1.74 0.18 -9.24
C TRP A 42 -1.27 -0.59 -8.01
N ASP A 43 0.04 -0.75 -7.86
CA ASP A 43 0.70 -1.35 -6.69
C ASP A 43 0.32 -0.61 -5.40
N HIS A 44 0.42 0.71 -5.43
CA HIS A 44 0.06 1.60 -4.32
C HIS A 44 -1.43 1.56 -4.02
N LEU A 45 -2.26 1.75 -5.05
CA LEU A 45 -3.70 1.81 -4.91
C LEU A 45 -4.26 0.50 -4.32
N ILE A 46 -3.80 -0.65 -4.84
CA ILE A 46 -4.19 -1.96 -4.33
C ILE A 46 -3.72 -2.12 -2.88
N ALA A 47 -2.48 -1.75 -2.57
CA ALA A 47 -1.96 -1.88 -1.22
C ALA A 47 -2.75 -1.06 -0.19
N LEU A 48 -2.99 0.22 -0.49
CA LEU A 48 -3.75 1.14 0.36
C LEU A 48 -5.21 0.67 0.53
N ALA A 49 -5.81 0.13 -0.53
CA ALA A 49 -7.14 -0.46 -0.48
C ALA A 49 -7.19 -1.71 0.41
N LEU A 50 -6.19 -2.59 0.33
CA LEU A 50 -6.08 -3.77 1.17
C LEU A 50 -5.85 -3.40 2.65
N ILE A 51 -5.12 -2.31 2.92
CA ILE A 51 -4.99 -1.75 4.27
C ILE A 51 -6.33 -1.25 4.81
N GLY A 52 -7.10 -0.47 4.03
CA GLY A 52 -8.43 -0.03 4.50
C GLY A 52 -9.39 -1.19 4.72
N LEU A 53 -9.35 -2.21 3.84
CA LEU A 53 -10.08 -3.46 4.04
C LEU A 53 -9.65 -4.17 5.33
N PHE A 54 -8.35 -4.24 5.62
CA PHE A 54 -7.83 -4.77 6.88
C PHE A 54 -8.39 -4.01 8.10
N LEU A 55 -8.37 -2.68 8.06
CA LEU A 55 -8.86 -1.84 9.15
C LEU A 55 -10.37 -2.04 9.41
N SER A 56 -11.14 -2.43 8.39
CA SER A 56 -12.59 -2.65 8.51
C SER A 56 -12.96 -3.79 9.48
N ALA A 57 -12.01 -4.66 9.80
CA ALA A 57 -12.17 -5.71 10.82
C ALA A 57 -12.18 -5.17 12.27
N PHE A 58 -11.83 -3.90 12.48
CA PHE A 58 -11.72 -3.30 13.80
C PHE A 58 -12.75 -2.18 14.01
N ALA A 59 -13.14 -1.97 15.27
CA ALA A 59 -13.94 -0.81 15.67
C ALA A 59 -13.18 0.50 15.38
N LEU A 60 -13.91 1.59 15.12
CA LEU A 60 -13.35 2.89 14.67
C LEU A 60 -12.15 3.35 15.50
N ARG A 61 -12.26 3.30 16.85
CA ARG A 61 -11.17 3.71 17.75
C ARG A 61 -9.90 2.87 17.58
N ARG A 62 -10.04 1.57 17.34
CA ARG A 62 -8.87 0.69 17.15
C ARG A 62 -8.33 0.83 15.72
N ALA A 63 -9.21 0.95 14.74
CA ALA A 63 -8.85 1.21 13.35
C ALA A 63 -8.06 2.52 13.22
N SER A 64 -8.45 3.60 13.91
CA SER A 64 -7.73 4.87 13.88
C SER A 64 -6.34 4.78 14.51
N GLN A 65 -6.19 4.06 15.62
CA GLN A 65 -4.88 3.80 16.24
C GLN A 65 -3.96 3.04 15.29
N ILE A 66 -4.46 1.98 14.66
CA ILE A 66 -3.67 1.17 13.72
C ILE A 66 -3.33 2.00 12.47
N SER A 67 -4.28 2.77 11.95
CA SER A 67 -4.05 3.67 10.81
C SER A 67 -2.95 4.68 11.11
N ALA A 68 -2.90 5.24 12.33
CA ALA A 68 -1.82 6.16 12.72
C ALA A 68 -0.45 5.48 12.70
N VAL A 69 -0.35 4.23 13.18
CA VAL A 69 0.88 3.43 13.11
C VAL A 69 1.29 3.17 11.68
N ILE A 70 0.34 2.84 10.80
CA ILE A 70 0.60 2.62 9.38
C ILE A 70 1.10 3.91 8.71
N MET A 71 0.44 5.04 8.93
CA MET A 71 0.89 6.33 8.38
C MET A 71 2.28 6.72 8.90
N ALA A 72 2.57 6.47 10.17
CA ALA A 72 3.91 6.69 10.73
C ALA A 72 4.95 5.76 10.10
N ALA A 73 4.60 4.49 9.81
CA ALA A 73 5.46 3.55 9.12
C ALA A 73 5.77 3.99 7.68
N ILE A 74 4.76 4.45 6.92
CA ILE A 74 4.97 4.98 5.56
C ILE A 74 5.84 6.25 5.63
N ALA A 75 5.55 7.19 6.53
CA ALA A 75 6.33 8.41 6.69
C ALA A 75 7.79 8.14 7.12
N GLY A 76 8.00 7.19 8.03
CA GLY A 76 9.33 6.77 8.45
C GLY A 76 10.10 6.09 7.32
N GLY A 77 9.43 5.22 6.56
CA GLY A 77 10.00 4.63 5.35
C GLY A 77 10.39 5.70 4.34
N TYR A 78 9.49 6.65 4.06
CA TYR A 78 9.73 7.78 3.17
C TYR A 78 10.96 8.57 3.56
N ALA A 79 11.07 8.96 4.83
CA ALA A 79 12.22 9.72 5.33
C ALA A 79 13.54 8.96 5.14
N ILE A 80 13.57 7.64 5.39
CA ILE A 80 14.76 6.82 5.13
C ILE A 80 15.03 6.70 3.63
N GLY A 81 13.97 6.60 2.81
CA GLY A 81 14.05 6.47 1.36
C GLY A 81 14.70 7.68 0.68
N LEU A 82 14.51 8.89 1.22
CA LEU A 82 15.15 10.12 0.72
C LEU A 82 16.68 10.01 0.67
N GLU A 83 17.29 9.22 1.55
CA GLU A 83 18.74 9.00 1.62
C GLU A 83 19.22 7.84 0.71
N TRP A 84 18.30 7.14 0.04
CA TRP A 84 18.55 5.89 -0.71
C TRP A 84 18.39 6.03 -2.24
N ALA A 85 18.69 7.22 -2.79
CA ALA A 85 18.62 7.47 -4.23
C ALA A 85 19.45 6.44 -5.03
N GLY A 86 18.79 5.67 -5.93
CA GLY A 86 19.43 4.75 -6.87
C GLY A 86 19.52 3.27 -6.45
N ALA A 87 18.83 2.84 -5.39
CA ALA A 87 18.88 1.45 -4.93
C ALA A 87 18.07 0.48 -5.84
N THR A 88 18.74 -0.47 -6.48
CA THR A 88 18.11 -1.57 -7.26
C THR A 88 17.28 -2.55 -6.42
N SER A 89 17.39 -2.50 -5.09
CA SER A 89 16.62 -3.34 -4.15
C SER A 89 15.17 -2.89 -3.96
N VAL A 90 14.82 -1.69 -4.44
CA VAL A 90 13.48 -1.09 -4.36
C VAL A 90 12.43 -1.95 -5.06
N GLU A 91 12.78 -2.56 -6.20
CA GLU A 91 11.87 -3.44 -6.96
C GLU A 91 11.50 -4.72 -6.18
N ALA A 92 12.46 -5.34 -5.48
CA ALA A 92 12.20 -6.55 -4.71
C ALA A 92 11.27 -6.30 -3.52
N LEU A 93 11.38 -5.12 -2.92
CA LEU A 93 10.50 -4.68 -1.84
C LEU A 93 9.06 -4.51 -2.36
N VAL A 94 8.85 -3.86 -3.50
CA VAL A 94 7.53 -3.70 -4.13
C VAL A 94 6.91 -5.04 -4.53
N VAL A 95 7.67 -5.96 -5.12
CA VAL A 95 7.15 -7.28 -5.52
C VAL A 95 6.73 -8.12 -4.31
N SER A 96 7.52 -8.10 -3.22
CA SER A 96 7.17 -8.79 -1.97
C SER A 96 5.85 -8.29 -1.37
N SER A 97 5.58 -7.02 -1.63
CA SER A 97 4.47 -6.25 -1.11
C SER A 97 3.12 -6.72 -1.72
N LEU A 98 3.08 -6.97 -3.02
CA LEU A 98 1.90 -7.44 -3.79
C LEU A 98 1.40 -8.82 -3.37
N ILE A 99 2.30 -9.69 -2.86
CA ILE A 99 1.95 -11.04 -2.43
C ILE A 99 1.71 -11.07 -0.91
N GLY A 100 2.49 -10.31 -0.13
CA GLY A 100 2.44 -10.32 1.33
C GLY A 100 1.11 -9.80 1.90
N LEU A 101 0.58 -8.68 1.37
CA LEU A 101 -0.65 -8.07 1.87
C LEU A 101 -1.89 -8.96 1.71
N PRO A 102 -2.17 -9.56 0.53
CA PRO A 102 -3.27 -10.51 0.39
C PRO A 102 -3.14 -11.74 1.30
N LEU A 103 -1.93 -12.28 1.46
CA LEU A 103 -1.69 -13.42 2.35
C LEU A 103 -1.91 -13.05 3.83
N ALA A 104 -1.48 -11.85 4.24
CA ALA A 104 -1.73 -11.32 5.58
C ALA A 104 -3.24 -11.20 5.86
N LEU A 105 -4.02 -10.68 4.90
CA LEU A 105 -5.49 -10.61 5.00
C LEU A 105 -6.15 -11.99 5.12
N ILE A 106 -5.70 -12.98 4.34
CA ILE A 106 -6.18 -14.36 4.44
C ILE A 106 -5.83 -14.96 5.81
N ALA A 107 -4.62 -14.68 6.33
CA ALA A 107 -4.19 -15.14 7.64
C ALA A 107 -5.01 -14.51 8.78
N LEU A 108 -5.44 -13.25 8.65
CA LEU A 108 -6.31 -12.59 9.64
C LEU A 108 -7.65 -13.27 9.83
N LYS A 109 -8.26 -13.75 8.74
CA LYS A 109 -9.53 -14.49 8.81
C LYS A 109 -9.43 -15.77 9.64
N LYS A 110 -8.22 -16.29 9.88
CA LYS A 110 -7.97 -17.52 10.65
C LYS A 110 -7.74 -17.28 12.15
N GLY A 111 -7.57 -16.03 12.60
CA GLY A 111 -7.43 -15.66 14.02
C GLY A 111 -6.14 -16.14 14.71
N GLY A 112 -6.00 -15.81 16.01
CA GLY A 112 -4.88 -16.25 16.87
C GLY A 112 -3.52 -15.65 16.51
N ALA A 113 -2.43 -16.41 16.73
CA ALA A 113 -1.05 -15.99 16.43
C ALA A 113 -0.83 -15.52 14.98
N LYS A 114 -1.70 -15.93 14.06
CA LYS A 114 -1.68 -15.55 12.64
C LYS A 114 -2.07 -14.07 12.43
N SER A 115 -2.78 -13.44 13.36
CA SER A 115 -3.09 -12.01 13.29
C SER A 115 -1.88 -11.13 13.60
N LEU A 116 -0.99 -11.59 14.49
CA LEU A 116 0.23 -10.86 14.84
C LEU A 116 1.21 -10.84 13.67
N VAL A 117 1.39 -12.00 13.01
CA VAL A 117 2.20 -12.12 11.80
C VAL A 117 1.66 -11.22 10.69
N ALA A 118 0.34 -11.21 10.50
CA ALA A 118 -0.27 -10.36 9.50
C ALA A 118 -0.14 -8.87 9.80
N ALA A 119 -0.28 -8.46 11.06
CA ALA A 119 -0.06 -7.07 11.47
C ALA A 119 1.41 -6.64 11.26
N ALA A 120 2.37 -7.50 11.61
CA ALA A 120 3.79 -7.25 11.36
C ALA A 120 4.09 -7.13 9.86
N ALA A 121 3.50 -7.99 9.03
CA ALA A 121 3.64 -7.93 7.57
C ALA A 121 3.08 -6.62 6.98
N ILE A 122 1.93 -6.14 7.47
CA ILE A 122 1.34 -4.87 7.02
C ILE A 122 2.22 -3.68 7.40
N ILE A 123 2.79 -3.67 8.61
CA ILE A 123 3.71 -2.61 9.03
C ILE A 123 4.99 -2.64 8.19
N LEU A 124 5.60 -3.82 8.02
CA LEU A 124 6.80 -3.95 7.19
C LEU A 124 6.54 -3.50 5.76
N PHE A 125 5.42 -3.92 5.18
CA PHE A 125 4.96 -3.45 3.87
C PHE A 125 4.90 -1.92 3.84
N SER A 126 4.29 -1.31 4.85
CA SER A 126 4.07 0.14 4.91
C SER A 126 5.40 0.90 4.94
N VAL A 127 6.38 0.42 5.71
CA VAL A 127 7.75 0.96 5.72
C VAL A 127 8.41 0.79 4.35
N SER A 128 8.35 -0.40 3.77
CA SER A 128 8.95 -0.70 2.46
C SER A 128 8.36 0.15 1.33
N HIS A 129 7.05 0.39 1.35
CA HIS A 129 6.39 1.27 0.38
C HIS A 129 6.82 2.74 0.56
N GLY A 130 6.87 3.21 1.81
CA GLY A 130 7.41 4.54 2.11
C GLY A 130 8.84 4.70 1.59
N LEU A 131 9.71 3.71 1.83
CA LEU A 131 11.10 3.70 1.36
C LEU A 131 11.21 3.92 -0.15
N VAL A 132 10.39 3.22 -0.94
CA VAL A 132 10.35 3.34 -2.40
C VAL A 132 9.94 4.77 -2.80
N GLN A 133 8.84 5.27 -2.24
CA GLN A 133 8.33 6.62 -2.52
C GLN A 133 9.35 7.72 -2.16
N GLY A 134 10.09 7.53 -1.07
CA GLY A 134 11.16 8.44 -0.67
C GLY A 134 12.34 8.41 -1.64
N ALA A 135 12.75 7.21 -2.07
CA ALA A 135 13.86 7.06 -3.02
C ALA A 135 13.54 7.63 -4.42
N GLU A 136 12.27 7.71 -4.79
CA GLU A 136 11.79 8.32 -6.03
C GLU A 136 11.62 9.85 -5.95
N ALA A 137 11.61 10.42 -4.74
CA ALA A 137 11.36 11.84 -4.53
C ALA A 137 12.58 12.70 -4.90
N HIS A 138 12.60 13.23 -6.13
CA HIS A 138 13.65 14.12 -6.61
C HIS A 138 13.19 15.59 -6.64
N GLY A 139 13.97 16.51 -6.09
CA GLY A 139 13.60 17.93 -6.06
C GLY A 139 12.77 18.26 -4.82
N SER A 140 11.51 18.69 -4.95
CA SER A 140 10.70 19.17 -3.82
C SER A 140 10.08 18.02 -2.97
N ALA A 141 10.96 17.19 -2.40
CA ALA A 141 10.63 16.01 -1.64
C ALA A 141 9.65 16.26 -0.48
N GLY A 142 9.68 17.44 0.15
CA GLY A 142 8.69 17.79 1.18
C GLY A 142 7.26 17.88 0.62
N GLN A 143 7.07 18.53 -0.53
CA GLN A 143 5.75 18.69 -1.14
C GLN A 143 5.24 17.37 -1.70
N PHE A 144 6.10 16.62 -2.39
CA PHE A 144 5.79 15.29 -2.89
C PHE A 144 5.33 14.36 -1.76
N GLY A 145 6.10 14.29 -0.66
CA GLY A 145 5.77 13.47 0.50
C GLY A 145 4.43 13.86 1.13
N LEU A 146 4.11 15.16 1.24
CA LEU A 146 2.81 15.61 1.74
C LEU A 146 1.66 15.17 0.84
N GLY A 147 1.83 15.25 -0.48
CA GLY A 147 0.86 14.76 -1.46
C GLY A 147 0.62 13.26 -1.29
N VAL A 148 1.70 12.48 -1.22
CA VAL A 148 1.66 11.02 -1.03
C VAL A 148 0.94 10.66 0.27
N MET A 149 1.29 11.30 1.39
CA MET A 149 0.66 11.04 2.69
C MET A 149 -0.85 11.35 2.66
N LEU A 150 -1.24 12.47 2.05
CA LEU A 150 -2.64 12.86 1.96
C LEU A 150 -3.45 11.86 1.11
N ALA A 151 -2.96 11.53 -0.09
CA ALA A 151 -3.61 10.56 -0.96
C ALA A 151 -3.73 9.18 -0.29
N SER A 152 -2.67 8.73 0.38
CA SER A 152 -2.65 7.47 1.11
C SER A 152 -3.70 7.42 2.22
N ALA A 153 -3.78 8.48 3.04
CA ALA A 153 -4.78 8.58 4.11
C ALA A 153 -6.21 8.58 3.57
N LEU A 154 -6.46 9.26 2.44
CA LEU A 154 -7.78 9.30 1.80
C LEU A 154 -8.19 7.93 1.27
N VAL A 155 -7.31 7.22 0.56
CA VAL A 155 -7.61 5.89 0.01
C VAL A 155 -7.87 4.89 1.14
N ILE A 156 -7.03 4.86 2.18
CA ILE A 156 -7.21 3.98 3.34
C ILE A 156 -8.55 4.26 4.03
N SER A 157 -8.88 5.53 4.25
CA SER A 157 -10.13 5.94 4.89
C SER A 157 -11.36 5.58 4.04
N ALA A 158 -11.31 5.85 2.74
CA ALA A 158 -12.39 5.55 1.82
C ALA A 158 -12.66 4.03 1.75
N THR A 159 -11.61 3.24 1.56
CA THR A 159 -11.72 1.77 1.49
C THR A 159 -12.13 1.15 2.82
N TYR A 160 -11.69 1.70 3.96
CA TYR A 160 -12.22 1.34 5.28
C TYR A 160 -13.73 1.54 5.38
N LEU A 161 -14.24 2.72 4.99
CA LEU A 161 -15.65 3.06 5.07
C LEU A 161 -16.49 2.20 4.12
N ILE A 162 -16.03 1.96 2.90
CA ILE A 162 -16.70 1.11 1.90
C ILE A 162 -16.79 -0.32 2.43
N ALA A 163 -15.67 -0.90 2.89
CA ALA A 163 -15.64 -2.26 3.41
C ALA A 163 -16.56 -2.44 4.63
N ARG A 164 -16.59 -1.45 5.53
CA ARG A 164 -17.46 -1.48 6.71
C ARG A 164 -18.94 -1.42 6.35
N GLN A 165 -19.32 -0.56 5.41
CA GLN A 165 -20.71 -0.48 4.92
C GLN A 165 -21.14 -1.77 4.22
N ALA A 166 -20.28 -2.34 3.37
CA ALA A 166 -20.56 -3.61 2.70
C ALA A 166 -20.78 -4.76 3.71
N ALA A 167 -19.97 -4.82 4.76
CA ALA A 167 -20.13 -5.80 5.83
C ALA A 167 -21.44 -5.63 6.60
N GLN A 168 -21.84 -4.38 6.89
CA GLN A 168 -23.11 -4.07 7.57
C GLN A 168 -24.33 -4.43 6.71
N LEU A 169 -24.31 -4.12 5.42
CA LEU A 169 -25.38 -4.47 4.49
C LEU A 169 -25.55 -5.99 4.40
N LYS A 170 -24.44 -6.73 4.25
CA LYS A 170 -24.46 -8.19 4.21
C LYS A 170 -25.05 -8.80 5.49
N ALA A 171 -24.70 -8.28 6.66
CA ALA A 171 -25.25 -8.74 7.93
C ALA A 171 -26.77 -8.50 8.03
N ARG A 172 -27.27 -7.35 7.58
CA ARG A 172 -28.71 -7.04 7.54
C ARG A 172 -29.49 -7.98 6.63
N MET A 173 -28.95 -8.27 5.44
CA MET A 173 -29.58 -9.19 4.50
C MET A 173 -29.62 -10.64 5.01
N ALA A 174 -28.65 -11.06 5.81
CA ALA A 174 -28.61 -12.40 6.41
C ALA A 174 -29.53 -12.56 7.63
N SER A 175 -30.02 -11.46 8.20
CA SER A 175 -30.98 -11.45 9.31
C SER A 175 -32.45 -11.35 8.88
N GLN A 176 -32.70 -11.28 7.56
CA GLN A 176 -34.03 -11.34 6.95
C GLN A 176 -34.33 -12.75 6.47
#